data_AF-A0A831NRW1-F1
#
_entry.id   AF-A0A831NRW1-F1
#
_cell.length_a   1.000
_cell.length_b   1.000
_cell.length_c   1.000
_cell.angle_alpha   90.00
_cell.angle_beta   90.00
_cell.angle_gamma   90.00
#
_symmetry.space_group_name_H-M   'P 1'
#
loop_
_entity.id
_entity.type
_entity.pdbx_description
1 polymer ?
#
loop_
_entity_poly.entity_id
_entity_poly.type
_entity_poly.pdbx_seq_one_letter_code
_entity_poly.pdbx_strand_id
1 'polypeptide(L)' 'MNNPCVRCGTQRIDGKSWEEKSGTVVVTCTQTVCPDAECQKILDQINAERIAKNALIVKNRADAKLARGNAR' A
#
# COMPACT_ATOMS: atom_id res chain seq x y z
N MET A 1 -4.44 19.19 7.35
CA MET A 1 -4.60 17.99 6.50
C MET A 1 -5.93 17.32 6.81
N ASN A 2 -6.83 17.19 5.84
CA ASN A 2 -8.04 16.37 5.96
C ASN A 2 -7.75 15.02 5.31
N ASN A 3 -7.79 13.92 6.07
CA ASN A 3 -7.55 12.56 5.56
C ASN A 3 -8.70 11.67 6.04
N PRO A 4 -9.91 11.88 5.50
CA PRO A 4 -11.06 11.08 5.86
C PRO A 4 -10.91 9.67 5.33
N CYS A 5 -11.45 8.72 6.08
CA CYS A 5 -11.53 7.34 5.69
C CYS A 5 -12.40 7.20 4.43
N VAL A 6 -11.87 6.56 3.38
CA VAL A 6 -12.58 6.34 2.12
C VAL A 6 -13.83 5.46 2.25
N ARG A 7 -13.98 4.74 3.38
CA ARG A 7 -15.13 3.85 3.63
C ARG A 7 -16.19 4.49 4.52
N CYS A 8 -15.82 5.04 5.68
CA CYS A 8 -16.77 5.60 6.64
C CYS A 8 -16.79 7.14 6.70
N GLY A 9 -15.87 7.83 6.03
CA GLY A 9 -15.78 9.29 6.07
C GLY A 9 -15.12 9.87 7.33
N THR A 10 -14.94 9.08 8.39
CA THR A 10 -14.32 9.53 9.65
C THR A 10 -12.85 9.89 9.43
N GLN A 11 -12.38 10.95 10.09
CA GLN A 11 -10.99 11.37 10.04
C GLN A 11 -10.06 10.24 10.55
N ARG A 12 -9.04 9.90 9.76
CA ARG A 12 -8.02 8.92 10.15
C ARG A 12 -7.11 9.50 11.23
N ILE A 13 -6.61 8.63 12.09
CA ILE A 13 -5.68 8.94 13.17
C ILE A 13 -4.28 8.42 12.84
N ASP A 14 -3.26 9.04 13.40
CA ASP A 14 -1.88 8.56 13.25
C ASP A 14 -1.71 7.27 14.06
N GLY A 15 -1.26 6.21 13.40
CA GLY A 15 -1.02 4.91 14.01
C GLY A 15 0.45 4.75 14.37
N LYS A 16 1.28 4.48 13.36
CA LYS A 16 2.72 4.22 13.54
C LYS A 16 3.55 5.17 12.70
N SER A 17 4.58 5.74 13.31
CA SER A 17 5.59 6.52 12.60
C SER A 17 6.94 5.81 12.68
N TRP A 18 7.71 5.84 11.60
CA TRP A 18 9.09 5.35 11.57
C TRP A 18 9.93 6.18 10.63
N GLU A 19 11.24 6.16 10.86
CA GLU A 19 12.20 6.81 10.00
C GLU A 19 12.91 5.74 9.17
N GLU A 20 12.90 5.93 7.86
CA GLU A 20 13.58 5.07 6.90
C GLU A 20 14.72 5.85 6.25
N LYS A 21 15.93 5.31 6.27
CA LYS A 21 17.05 5.90 5.53
C LYS A 21 16.98 5.44 4.08
N SER A 22 16.77 6.39 3.17
CA SER A 22 16.84 6.17 1.72
C SER A 22 18.07 6.90 1.17
N GLY A 23 19.16 6.16 0.99
CA GLY A 23 20.46 6.72 0.60
C GLY A 23 21.03 7.66 1.65
N THR A 24 21.19 8.94 1.29
CA THR A 24 21.70 10.01 2.17
C THR A 24 20.60 10.75 2.95
N VAL A 25 19.32 10.45 2.69
CA VAL A 25 18.18 11.18 3.27
C VAL A 25 17.44 10.30 4.26
N VAL A 26 17.00 10.89 5.37
CA VAL A 26 16.11 10.26 6.34
C VAL A 26 14.67 10.65 5.98
N VAL A 27 13.84 9.65 5.70
CA VAL A 27 12.42 9.83 5.35
C VAL A 27 11.58 9.44 6.56
N THR A 28 10.83 10.39 7.11
CA THR A 28 9.85 10.11 8.16
C THR A 28 8.54 9.66 7.51
N CYS A 29 8.15 8.42 7.77
CA CYS A 29 6.91 7.83 7.30
C CYS A 29 5.92 7.74 8.48
N THR A 30 4.69 8.21 8.27
CA THR A 30 3.59 8.06 9.23
C THR A 30 2.46 7.29 8.58
N GLN A 31 2.11 6.15 9.18
CA GLN A 31 0.95 5.36 8.80
C GLN A 31 -0.27 5.83 9.58
N THR A 32 -1.33 6.16 8.85
CA THR A 32 -2.63 6.54 9.41
C THR A 32 -3.61 5.37 9.37
N VAL A 33 -4.46 5.24 10.39
CA VAL A 33 -5.48 4.20 10.52
C VAL A 33 -6.88 4.80 10.74
N CYS A 34 -7.91 4.05 10.37
CA CYS A 34 -9.29 4.40 10.72
C CYS A 34 -9.52 4.14 12.23
N PRO A 35 -10.12 5.09 12.98
CA PRO A 35 -10.38 4.89 14.42
C PRO A 35 -11.44 3.81 14.69
N ASP A 36 -12.31 3.52 13.73
CA ASP A 36 -13.26 2.41 13.78
C ASP A 36 -12.53 1.10 13.38
N ALA A 37 -12.42 0.18 14.33
CA ALA A 37 -11.72 -1.09 14.17
C ALA A 37 -12.37 -2.04 13.15
N GLU A 38 -13.70 -2.07 13.06
CA GLU A 38 -14.40 -2.88 12.05
C GLU A 38 -14.17 -2.31 10.65
N CYS A 39 -14.23 -0.99 10.54
CA CYS A 39 -13.91 -0.28 9.30
C CYS A 39 -12.45 -0.47 8.87
N GLN A 40 -11.52 -0.40 9.81
CA GLN A 40 -10.11 -0.65 9.56
C GLN A 40 -9.87 -2.08 9.06
N LYS A 41 -10.49 -3.08 9.71
CA LYS A 41 -10.37 -4.49 9.31
C LYS A 41 -10.83 -4.75 7.87
N ILE A 42 -11.95 -4.14 7.47
CA ILE A 42 -12.47 -4.26 6.10
C ILE A 42 -11.51 -3.58 5.10
N LEU A 43 -11.01 -2.39 5.43
CA LEU A 43 -10.02 -1.70 4.60
C LEU A 43 -8.74 -2.51 4.43
N ASP A 44 -8.25 -3.13 5.50
CA ASP A 44 -7.04 -3.95 5.47
C ASP A 44 -7.24 -5.19 4.60
N GLN A 45 -8.41 -5.82 4.66
CA GLN A 45 -8.76 -6.93 3.78
C GLN A 45 -8.77 -6.51 2.30
N ILE A 46 -9.43 -5.39 1.98
CA ILE A 46 -9.48 -4.85 0.61
C ILE A 46 -8.07 -4.50 0.11
N ASN A 47 -7.24 -3.90 0.96
CA ASN A 47 -5.87 -3.56 0.61
C ASN A 47 -5.04 -4.82 0.35
N ALA A 48 -5.15 -5.84 1.20
CA ALA A 48 -4.44 -7.11 1.01
C ALA A 48 -4.80 -7.77 -0.33
N GLU A 49 -6.08 -7.82 -0.68
CA GLU A 49 -6.53 -8.36 -1.97
C GLU A 49 -5.97 -7.56 -3.16
N ARG A 50 -5.97 -6.22 -3.07
CA ARG A 50 -5.41 -5.35 -4.12
C ARG A 50 -3.90 -5.53 -4.28
N ILE A 51 -3.17 -5.64 -3.17
CA ILE A 51 -1.73 -5.90 -3.18
C ILE A 51 -1.43 -7.24 -3.86
N ALA A 52 -2.17 -8.30 -3.49
CA ALA A 52 -2.00 -9.63 -4.10
C ALA A 52 -2.28 -9.61 -5.62
N LYS A 53 -3.36 -8.96 -6.05
CA LYS A 53 -3.68 -8.80 -7.48
C LYS A 53 -2.61 -8.01 -8.22
N ASN A 54 -2.13 -6.91 -7.65
CA ASN A 54 -1.07 -6.10 -8.26
C ASN A 54 0.25 -6.88 -8.38
N ALA A 55 0.61 -7.67 -7.37
CA ALA A 55 1.81 -8.51 -7.41
C ALA A 55 1.75 -9.52 -8.57
N LEU A 56 0.60 -10.15 -8.78
CA LEU A 56 0.36 -11.06 -9.92
C LEU A 56 0.50 -10.32 -11.27
N ILE A 57 -0.10 -9.14 -11.41
CA ILE A 57 -0.03 -8.35 -12.64
C ILE A 57 1.42 -7.94 -12.93
N VAL A 58 2.17 -7.49 -11.92
CA VAL A 58 3.57 -7.11 -12.07
C VAL A 58 4.42 -8.31 -12.47
N LYS A 59 4.22 -9.47 -11.84
CA LYS A 59 4.92 -10.71 -12.20
C LYS A 59 4.64 -11.11 -13.66
N ASN A 60 3.36 -11.16 -14.05
CA ASN A 60 2.98 -11.51 -15.43
C ASN A 60 3.59 -10.54 -16.46
N ARG A 61 3.66 -9.23 -16.15
CA ARG A 61 4.31 -8.24 -17.01
C ARG A 61 5.81 -8.47 -17.11
N ALA A 62 6.47 -8.82 -16.01
CA ALA A 62 7.90 -9.13 -15.98
C ALA A 62 8.19 -10.40 -16.80
N ASP A 63 7.42 -11.46 -16.61
CA ASP A 63 7.55 -12.74 -17.32
C ASP A 63 7.33 -12.55 -18.83
N ALA A 64 6.30 -11.78 -19.23
CA ALA A 64 6.06 -11.46 -20.63
C ALA A 64 7.16 -10.58 -21.26
N LYS A 65 7.86 -9.76 -20.47
CA LYS A 65 9.02 -9.00 -20.96
C LYS A 65 10.22 -9.93 -21.15
N LEU A 66 10.45 -10.86 -20.22
CA LEU A 66 11.53 -11.84 -20.29
C LEU A 66 11.35 -12.79 -21.48
N ALA A 67 10.14 -13.30 -21.70
CA ALA A 67 9.81 -14.17 -22.83
C ALA A 67 10.06 -13.49 -24.19
N ARG A 68 9.79 -12.17 -24.28
CA ARG A 68 10.12 -11.37 -25.48
C ARG A 68 11.61 -11.11 -25.64
N GLY A 69 12.37 -11.01 -24.54
CA GLY A 69 13.82 -10.83 -24.57
C GLY A 69 14.60 -12.10 -24.93
N ASN A 70 14.11 -13.27 -24.48
CA ASN A 70 14.73 -14.57 -24.75
C ASN A 70 14.39 -15.16 -26.14
N ALA A 71 13.52 -14.50 -26.92
CA ALA A 71 13.14 -14.92 -28.26
C ALA A 71 14.02 -14.29 -29.38
N ARG A 72 15.16 -13.69 -29.01
CA ARG A 72 16.12 -13.07 -29.92
C ARG A 72 17.48 -13.75 -29.84
#